data_AF-A0A452Y8T8-F1
#
_entry.id   AF-A0A452Y8T8-F1
#
_cell.length_a   1.000
_cell.length_b   1.000
_cell.length_c   1.000
_cell.angle_alpha   90.00
_cell.angle_beta   90.00
_cell.angle_gamma   90.00
#
_symmetry.space_group_name_H-M   'P 1'
#
loop_
_entity.id
_entity.type
_entity.pdbx_description
1 polymer ?
#
loop_
_entity_poly.entity_id
_entity_poly.type
_entity_poly.pdbx_seq_one_letter_code
_entity_poly.pdbx_strand_id
1 'polypeptide(L)'
;RSMLILILRDALIELLFKDEKFRWNRLENLLVQGRQDREFVAKDALQPVLKLLLGPDGENLRVLVVKEAVRVTEAITFGTLIDSYNAAPEFLKPLISNGNPAGPFKISDVEREQMLELRDTVLRIWGLLRSSDTFDPSLLQPIVQVLQEREARVFGSRIAGGVSQRLAARLLQQLLRIPPAPVPGSS
;
A
#
# COMPACT_ATOMS: atom_id res chain seq x y z
N ARG A 1 23.53 11.10 -27.25
CA ARG A 1 23.46 10.01 -26.25
C ARG A 1 22.55 10.37 -25.06
N SER A 2 22.53 11.62 -24.58
CA SER A 2 21.67 12.06 -23.46
C SER A 2 20.16 12.09 -23.76
N MET A 3 19.76 12.35 -25.00
CA MET A 3 18.34 12.47 -25.38
C MET A 3 17.58 11.14 -25.35
N LEU A 4 18.23 10.04 -25.71
CA LEU A 4 17.65 8.69 -25.69
C LEU A 4 17.40 8.16 -24.27
N ILE A 5 18.25 8.53 -23.32
CA ILE A 5 18.10 8.16 -21.90
C ILE A 5 16.90 8.89 -21.27
N LEU A 6 16.64 10.14 -21.68
CA LEU A 6 15.49 10.91 -21.20
C LEU A 6 14.15 10.37 -21.73
N ILE A 7 14.09 9.95 -23.00
CA ILE A 7 12.86 9.41 -23.61
C ILE A 7 12.48 8.05 -23.00
N LEU A 8 13.46 7.16 -22.80
CA LEU A 8 13.21 5.87 -22.14
C LEU A 8 12.76 6.04 -20.68
N ARG A 9 13.31 7.06 -20.00
CA ARG A 9 12.93 7.47 -18.64
C ARG A 9 11.46 7.89 -18.57
N ASP A 10 11.04 8.80 -19.44
CA ASP A 10 9.66 9.35 -19.39
C ASP A 10 8.64 8.28 -19.80
N ALA A 11 8.95 7.47 -20.81
CA ALA A 11 8.10 6.37 -21.23
C ALA A 11 7.87 5.33 -20.12
N LEU A 12 8.90 5.00 -19.32
CA LEU A 12 8.77 4.03 -18.23
C LEU A 12 7.95 4.60 -17.06
N ILE A 13 8.10 5.90 -16.76
CA ILE A 13 7.30 6.56 -15.73
C ILE A 13 5.84 6.64 -16.16
N GLU A 14 5.55 7.06 -17.39
CA GLU A 14 4.18 7.08 -17.93
C GLU A 14 3.55 5.68 -18.03
N LEU A 15 4.38 4.65 -18.23
CA LEU A 15 3.92 3.27 -18.25
C LEU A 15 3.49 2.80 -16.85
N LEU A 16 4.30 3.12 -15.83
CA LEU A 16 4.13 2.68 -14.45
C LEU A 16 3.20 3.58 -13.64
N PHE A 17 3.09 4.86 -13.97
CA PHE A 17 2.23 5.83 -13.31
C PHE A 17 1.25 6.42 -14.31
N LYS A 18 -0.03 6.41 -13.96
CA LYS A 18 -1.08 7.10 -14.72
C LYS A 18 -2.06 7.73 -13.75
N ASP A 19 -2.45 8.97 -14.01
CA ASP A 19 -3.39 9.72 -13.17
C ASP A 19 -2.95 9.73 -11.69
N GLU A 20 -1.66 9.98 -11.44
CA GLU A 20 -0.99 9.91 -10.13
C GLU A 20 -1.02 8.55 -9.41
N LYS A 21 -1.47 7.48 -10.07
CA LYS A 21 -1.54 6.13 -9.48
C LYS A 21 -0.51 5.20 -10.06
N PHE A 22 0.12 4.40 -9.20
CA PHE A 22 0.98 3.32 -9.66
C PHE A 22 0.16 2.18 -10.26
N ARG A 23 0.62 1.65 -11.39
CA ARG A 23 -0.02 0.59 -12.15
C ARG A 23 0.66 -0.73 -11.84
N TRP A 24 0.34 -1.30 -10.68
CA TRP A 24 0.90 -2.57 -10.22
C TRP A 24 0.81 -3.70 -11.25
N ASN A 25 -0.34 -3.85 -11.91
CA ASN A 25 -0.52 -4.86 -12.97
C ASN A 25 0.43 -4.65 -14.17
N ARG A 26 0.85 -3.41 -14.45
CA ARG A 26 1.87 -3.15 -15.49
C ARG A 26 3.24 -3.60 -15.04
N LEU A 27 3.62 -3.31 -13.79
CA LEU A 27 4.87 -3.80 -13.22
C LEU A 27 4.90 -5.34 -13.20
N GLU A 28 3.83 -5.98 -12.73
CA GLU A 28 3.72 -7.44 -12.74
C GLU A 28 3.89 -8.01 -14.15
N ASN A 29 3.16 -7.47 -15.13
CA ASN A 29 3.28 -7.92 -16.52
C ASN A 29 4.69 -7.75 -17.08
N LEU A 30 5.37 -6.63 -16.79
CA LEU A 30 6.75 -6.41 -17.21
C LEU A 30 7.70 -7.43 -16.59
N LEU A 31 7.52 -7.77 -15.30
CA LEU A 31 8.36 -8.75 -14.62
C LEU A 31 8.10 -10.17 -15.13
N VAL A 32 6.84 -10.53 -15.40
CA VAL A 32 6.46 -11.83 -15.98
C VAL A 32 7.02 -11.97 -17.39
N GLN A 33 6.86 -10.95 -18.24
CA GLN A 33 7.40 -10.94 -19.60
C GLN A 33 8.92 -10.95 -19.60
N GLY A 34 9.53 -10.11 -18.76
CA GLY A 34 10.97 -10.05 -18.60
C GLY A 34 11.56 -11.39 -18.20
N ARG A 35 10.96 -12.11 -17.25
CA ARG A 35 11.43 -13.45 -16.84
C ARG A 35 11.50 -14.48 -17.98
N GLN A 36 10.72 -14.31 -19.05
CA GLN A 36 10.74 -15.20 -20.21
C GLN A 36 11.91 -14.91 -21.16
N ASP A 37 12.51 -13.73 -21.05
CA ASP A 37 13.68 -13.31 -21.80
C ASP A 37 14.96 -13.57 -20.98
N ARG A 38 15.85 -14.42 -21.51
CA ARG A 38 17.09 -14.82 -20.82
C ARG A 38 18.04 -13.65 -20.58
N GLU A 39 17.85 -12.54 -21.28
CA GLU A 39 18.66 -11.32 -21.15
C GLU A 39 17.99 -10.26 -20.26
N PHE A 40 16.79 -10.51 -19.74
CA PHE A 40 16.10 -9.52 -18.91
C PHE A 40 16.75 -9.40 -17.53
N VAL A 41 17.37 -8.25 -17.31
CA VAL A 41 17.86 -7.84 -16.00
C VAL A 41 16.89 -6.81 -15.44
N ALA A 42 16.03 -7.21 -14.50
CA ALA A 42 15.08 -6.30 -13.83
C ALA A 42 15.77 -5.05 -13.27
N LYS A 43 17.02 -5.19 -12.83
CA LYS A 43 17.90 -4.09 -12.41
C LYS A 43 18.07 -3.02 -13.49
N ASP A 44 18.24 -3.40 -14.75
CA ASP A 44 18.52 -2.46 -15.85
C ASP A 44 17.25 -1.72 -16.28
N ALA A 45 16.09 -2.37 -16.17
CA ALA A 45 14.80 -1.74 -16.40
C ALA A 45 14.43 -0.75 -15.29
N LEU A 46 14.73 -1.07 -14.02
CA LEU A 46 14.34 -0.24 -12.87
C LEU A 46 15.35 0.86 -12.53
N GLN A 47 16.63 0.69 -12.89
CA GLN A 47 17.69 1.65 -12.60
C GLN A 47 17.40 3.10 -13.05
N PRO A 48 16.87 3.36 -14.26
CA PRO A 48 16.56 4.73 -14.70
C PRO A 48 15.55 5.43 -13.78
N VAL A 49 14.53 4.70 -13.32
CA VAL A 49 13.50 5.23 -12.40
C VAL A 49 14.10 5.46 -11.01
N LEU A 50 14.91 4.54 -10.51
CA LEU A 50 15.58 4.68 -9.21
C LEU A 50 16.59 5.85 -9.20
N LYS A 51 17.31 6.06 -10.30
CA LYS A 51 18.21 7.21 -10.47
C LYS A 51 17.44 8.52 -10.52
N LEU A 52 16.29 8.56 -11.20
CA LEU A 52 15.45 9.75 -11.20
C LEU A 52 14.86 10.03 -9.83
N LEU A 53 14.40 9.00 -9.11
CA LEU A 53 13.83 9.13 -7.77
C LEU A 53 14.77 9.86 -6.80
N LEU A 54 16.07 9.59 -6.88
CA LEU A 54 17.10 10.25 -6.08
C LEU A 54 17.66 11.53 -6.71
N GLY A 55 17.33 11.79 -7.97
CA GLY A 55 17.81 12.95 -8.71
C GLY A 55 17.12 14.25 -8.28
N PRO A 56 17.70 15.41 -8.64
CA PRO A 56 17.11 16.72 -8.37
C PRO A 56 15.71 16.87 -8.99
N ASP A 57 15.50 16.32 -10.19
CA ASP A 57 14.21 16.37 -10.91
C ASP A 57 13.18 15.33 -10.42
N GLY A 58 13.52 14.58 -9.37
CA GLY A 58 12.72 13.47 -8.85
C GLY A 58 11.62 13.84 -7.86
N GLU A 59 11.41 15.11 -7.54
CA GLU A 59 10.52 15.56 -6.45
C GLU A 59 9.09 15.04 -6.60
N ASN A 60 8.49 15.23 -7.77
CA ASN A 60 7.14 14.73 -8.06
C ASN A 60 7.06 13.20 -7.97
N LEU A 61 8.10 12.50 -8.45
CA LEU A 61 8.17 11.04 -8.37
C LEU A 61 8.29 10.56 -6.91
N ARG A 62 9.07 11.25 -6.06
CA ARG A 62 9.16 10.95 -4.62
C ARG A 62 7.81 11.07 -3.95
N VAL A 63 7.04 12.13 -4.24
CA VAL A 63 5.67 12.29 -3.72
C VAL A 63 4.76 11.12 -4.12
N LEU A 64 4.79 10.70 -5.39
CA LEU A 64 4.01 9.58 -5.87
C LEU A 64 4.42 8.25 -5.21
N VAL A 65 5.71 8.01 -5.05
CA VAL A 65 6.23 6.82 -4.37
C VAL A 65 5.81 6.78 -2.90
N VAL A 66 5.87 7.92 -2.18
CA VAL A 66 5.42 8.00 -0.78
C VAL A 66 3.92 7.71 -0.68
N LYS A 67 3.08 8.33 -1.52
CA LYS A 67 1.63 8.06 -1.57
C LYS A 67 1.35 6.56 -1.79
N GLU A 68 2.03 5.95 -2.76
CA GLU A 68 1.81 4.55 -3.08
C GLU A 68 2.32 3.61 -1.98
N ALA A 69 3.46 3.92 -1.34
CA ALA A 69 3.97 3.14 -0.22
C ALA A 69 3.02 3.13 0.98
N VAL A 70 2.36 4.26 1.27
CA VAL A 70 1.29 4.32 2.29
C VAL A 70 0.14 3.39 1.89
N ARG A 71 -0.34 3.47 0.65
CA ARG A 71 -1.44 2.64 0.14
C ARG A 71 -1.12 1.14 0.21
N VAL A 72 0.10 0.74 -0.14
CA VAL A 72 0.57 -0.65 -0.03
C VAL A 72 0.64 -1.09 1.43
N THR A 73 1.15 -0.24 2.33
CA THR A 73 1.21 -0.54 3.76
C THR A 73 -0.18 -0.73 4.35
N GLU A 74 -1.13 0.12 3.98
CA GLU A 74 -2.54 0.00 4.36
C GLU A 74 -3.14 -1.32 3.83
N ALA A 75 -2.92 -1.65 2.56
CA ALA A 75 -3.41 -2.89 1.95
C ALA A 75 -2.87 -4.15 2.65
N ILE A 76 -1.56 -4.20 2.93
CA ILE A 76 -0.93 -5.33 3.63
C ILE A 76 -1.45 -5.44 5.06
N THR A 77 -1.48 -4.33 5.80
CA THR A 77 -1.94 -4.31 7.20
C THR A 77 -3.40 -4.73 7.28
N PHE A 78 -4.24 -4.16 6.43
CA PHE A 78 -5.67 -4.43 6.41
C PHE A 78 -5.98 -5.88 6.00
N GLY A 79 -5.32 -6.39 4.96
CA GLY A 79 -5.47 -7.78 4.58
C GLY A 79 -5.02 -8.74 5.69
N THR A 80 -3.92 -8.45 6.37
CA THR A 80 -3.45 -9.24 7.52
C THR A 80 -4.47 -9.25 8.65
N LEU A 81 -5.09 -8.11 8.94
CA LEU A 81 -6.14 -8.00 9.95
C LEU A 81 -7.41 -8.80 9.56
N ILE A 82 -7.79 -8.78 8.28
CA ILE A 82 -8.89 -9.60 7.76
C ILE A 82 -8.57 -11.08 7.90
N ASP A 83 -7.39 -11.51 7.47
CA ASP A 83 -6.97 -12.91 7.53
C ASP A 83 -6.92 -13.40 8.99
N SER A 84 -6.41 -12.55 9.89
CA SER A 84 -6.37 -12.84 11.33
C SER A 84 -7.77 -12.96 11.93
N TYR A 85 -8.69 -12.08 11.55
CA TYR A 85 -10.10 -12.17 11.97
C TYR A 85 -10.78 -13.43 11.42
N ASN A 86 -10.53 -13.77 10.16
CA ASN A 86 -11.12 -14.94 9.50
C ASN A 86 -10.60 -16.25 10.10
N ALA A 87 -9.33 -16.30 10.48
CA ALA A 87 -8.68 -17.44 11.13
C ALA A 87 -9.01 -17.56 12.64
N ALA A 88 -9.58 -16.52 13.26
CA ALA A 88 -9.94 -16.57 14.66
C ALA A 88 -11.07 -17.60 14.92
N PRO A 89 -11.05 -18.32 16.05
CA PRO A 89 -12.16 -19.18 16.45
C PRO A 89 -13.50 -18.44 16.48
N GLU A 90 -14.58 -19.11 16.05
CA GLU A 90 -15.93 -18.51 15.96
C GLU A 90 -16.39 -17.86 17.28
N PHE A 91 -16.03 -18.43 18.43
CA PHE A 91 -16.40 -17.87 19.73
C PHE A 91 -15.70 -16.54 20.06
N LEU A 92 -14.57 -16.23 19.43
CA LEU A 92 -13.85 -14.95 19.60
C LEU A 92 -14.34 -13.87 18.63
N LYS A 93 -14.94 -14.24 17.49
CA LYS A 93 -15.39 -13.29 16.47
C LYS A 93 -16.37 -12.23 17.02
N PRO A 94 -17.39 -12.58 17.85
CA PRO A 94 -18.28 -11.60 18.47
C PRO A 94 -17.57 -10.60 19.39
N LEU A 95 -16.48 -11.02 20.06
CA LEU A 95 -15.68 -10.15 20.93
C LEU A 95 -14.88 -9.14 20.10
N ILE A 96 -14.27 -9.60 19.00
CA ILE A 96 -13.46 -8.76 18.10
C ILE A 96 -14.33 -7.79 17.29
N SER A 97 -15.50 -8.25 16.83
CA SER A 97 -16.45 -7.43 16.07
C SER A 97 -17.34 -6.56 16.97
N ASN A 98 -17.24 -6.71 18.29
CA ASN A 98 -18.13 -6.07 19.27
C ASN A 98 -19.62 -6.28 18.91
N GLY A 99 -19.98 -7.48 18.47
CA GLY A 99 -21.32 -7.87 18.05
C GLY A 99 -21.76 -7.34 16.67
N ASN A 100 -20.87 -6.74 15.87
CA ASN A 100 -21.22 -6.26 14.53
C ASN A 100 -21.29 -7.43 13.51
N PRO A 101 -22.46 -7.71 12.89
CA PRO A 101 -22.58 -8.77 11.89
C PRO A 101 -21.79 -8.48 10.60
N ALA A 102 -21.48 -7.21 10.31
CA ALA A 102 -20.65 -6.81 9.17
C ALA A 102 -19.13 -6.97 9.43
N GLY A 103 -18.73 -7.52 10.57
CA GLY A 103 -17.35 -7.70 10.98
C GLY A 103 -16.73 -6.49 11.69
N PRO A 104 -15.44 -6.57 12.07
CA PRO A 104 -14.79 -5.55 12.90
C PRO A 104 -14.47 -4.25 12.15
N PHE A 105 -14.59 -4.23 10.81
CA PHE A 105 -14.18 -3.10 9.97
C PHE A 105 -15.36 -2.46 9.23
N LYS A 106 -15.56 -1.16 9.44
CA LYS A 106 -16.49 -0.32 8.65
C LYS A 106 -15.76 0.18 7.39
N ILE A 107 -15.84 -0.60 6.31
CA ILE A 107 -15.30 -0.30 4.98
C ILE A 107 -16.30 -0.79 3.93
N SER A 108 -16.35 -0.16 2.75
CA SER A 108 -17.19 -0.68 1.66
C SER A 108 -16.58 -1.96 1.09
N ASP A 109 -17.43 -2.85 0.55
CA ASP A 109 -16.93 -4.09 -0.08
C ASP A 109 -16.02 -3.79 -1.28
N VAL A 110 -16.31 -2.72 -2.03
CA VAL A 110 -15.47 -2.27 -3.17
C VAL A 110 -14.08 -1.84 -2.70
N GLU A 111 -14.00 -1.02 -1.64
CA GLU A 111 -12.72 -0.56 -1.10
C GLU A 111 -11.93 -1.73 -0.48
N ARG A 112 -12.61 -2.65 0.20
CA ARG A 112 -12.01 -3.89 0.70
C ARG A 112 -11.39 -4.71 -0.43
N GLU A 113 -12.14 -4.97 -1.50
CA GLU A 113 -11.67 -5.76 -2.64
C GLU A 113 -10.43 -5.12 -3.28
N GLN A 114 -10.45 -3.80 -3.50
CA GLN A 114 -9.31 -3.07 -4.06
C GLN A 114 -8.05 -3.13 -3.19
N MET A 115 -8.21 -3.11 -1.86
CA MET A 115 -7.08 -3.24 -0.94
C MET A 115 -6.51 -4.66 -0.96
N LEU A 116 -7.36 -5.68 -1.02
CA LEU A 116 -6.93 -7.07 -1.10
C LEU A 116 -6.26 -7.37 -2.44
N GLU A 117 -6.82 -6.90 -3.55
CA GLU A 117 -6.22 -7.05 -4.89
C GLU A 117 -4.84 -6.37 -4.95
N LEU A 118 -4.71 -5.16 -4.37
CA LEU A 118 -3.42 -4.47 -4.28
C LEU A 118 -2.41 -5.28 -3.47
N ARG A 119 -2.79 -5.75 -2.28
CA ARG A 119 -1.93 -6.60 -1.43
C ARG A 119 -1.45 -7.82 -2.21
N ASP A 120 -2.37 -8.55 -2.81
CA ASP A 120 -2.07 -9.81 -3.49
C ASP A 120 -1.14 -9.58 -4.69
N THR A 121 -1.39 -8.52 -5.47
CA THR A 121 -0.52 -8.11 -6.58
C THR A 121 0.89 -7.74 -6.11
N VAL A 122 1.01 -6.96 -5.04
CA VAL A 122 2.32 -6.60 -4.45
C VAL A 122 3.07 -7.84 -3.97
N LEU A 123 2.38 -8.77 -3.29
CA LEU A 123 2.98 -10.02 -2.81
C LEU A 123 3.42 -10.93 -3.98
N ARG A 124 2.66 -11.00 -5.07
CA ARG A 124 3.06 -11.71 -6.29
C ARG A 124 4.31 -11.09 -6.91
N ILE A 125 4.35 -9.77 -7.06
CA ILE A 125 5.54 -9.05 -7.56
C ILE A 125 6.75 -9.31 -6.69
N TRP A 126 6.60 -9.27 -5.37
CA TRP A 126 7.67 -9.62 -4.44
C TRP A 126 8.18 -11.06 -4.64
N GLY A 127 7.26 -12.00 -4.84
CA GLY A 127 7.59 -13.39 -5.18
C GLY A 127 8.37 -13.51 -6.51
N LEU A 128 7.94 -12.78 -7.55
CA LEU A 128 8.61 -12.74 -8.85
C LEU A 128 10.04 -12.21 -8.73
N LEU A 129 10.22 -11.08 -8.04
CA LEU A 129 11.53 -10.48 -7.82
C LEU A 129 12.46 -11.44 -7.07
N ARG A 130 11.98 -12.04 -5.97
CA ARG A 130 12.78 -12.99 -5.17
C ARG A 130 13.11 -14.28 -5.93
N SER A 131 12.29 -14.68 -6.91
CA SER A 131 12.52 -15.87 -7.72
C SER A 131 13.54 -15.69 -8.85
N SER A 132 14.01 -14.45 -9.07
CA SER A 132 15.06 -14.17 -10.04
C SER A 132 16.44 -14.38 -9.41
N ASP A 133 17.28 -15.19 -10.07
CA ASP A 133 18.65 -15.49 -9.61
C ASP A 133 19.56 -14.25 -9.50
N THR A 134 19.16 -13.13 -10.12
CA THR A 134 19.94 -11.89 -10.20
C THR A 134 19.39 -10.76 -9.34
N PHE A 135 18.33 -11.01 -8.56
CA PHE A 135 17.72 -9.96 -7.75
C PHE A 135 18.55 -9.67 -6.49
N ASP A 136 19.03 -8.43 -6.39
CA ASP A 136 19.67 -7.88 -5.20
C ASP A 136 18.67 -6.97 -4.45
N PRO A 137 18.28 -7.30 -3.20
CA PRO A 137 17.40 -6.47 -2.39
C PRO A 137 17.89 -5.02 -2.19
N SER A 138 19.21 -4.79 -2.29
CA SER A 138 19.80 -3.45 -2.17
C SER A 138 19.31 -2.48 -3.27
N LEU A 139 18.76 -3.01 -4.37
CA LEU A 139 18.14 -2.21 -5.43
C LEU A 139 16.94 -1.37 -4.94
N LEU A 140 16.31 -1.76 -3.83
CA LEU A 140 15.19 -1.03 -3.24
C LEU A 140 15.64 0.06 -2.25
N GLN A 141 16.94 0.15 -1.95
CA GLN A 141 17.49 1.13 -1.01
C GLN A 141 17.09 2.59 -1.34
N PRO A 142 17.06 3.03 -2.61
CA PRO A 142 16.59 4.37 -2.97
C PRO A 142 15.16 4.65 -2.50
N ILE A 143 14.27 3.66 -2.59
CA ILE A 143 12.88 3.78 -2.14
C ILE A 143 12.85 3.94 -0.61
N VAL A 144 13.62 3.11 0.10
CA VAL A 144 13.73 3.20 1.57
C VAL A 144 14.23 4.57 2.02
N GLN A 145 15.22 5.14 1.32
CA GLN A 145 15.73 6.48 1.62
C GLN A 145 14.64 7.56 1.49
N VAL A 146 13.88 7.54 0.40
CA VAL A 146 12.76 8.47 0.18
C VAL A 146 11.70 8.35 1.29
N LEU A 147 11.35 7.13 1.69
CA LEU A 147 10.38 6.92 2.77
C LEU A 147 10.88 7.40 4.14
N GLN A 148 12.20 7.49 4.33
CA GLN A 148 12.80 7.99 5.57
C GLN A 148 12.92 9.52 5.59
N GLU A 149 12.74 10.23 4.47
CA GLU A 149 12.82 11.69 4.41
C GLU A 149 11.75 12.34 5.31
N ARG A 150 12.08 13.49 5.93
CA ARG A 150 11.15 14.17 6.85
C ARG A 150 9.85 14.56 6.16
N GLU A 151 9.92 14.95 4.89
CA GLU A 151 8.76 15.29 4.07
C GLU A 151 7.85 14.07 3.88
N ALA A 152 8.40 12.89 3.62
CA ALA A 152 7.64 11.65 3.58
C ALA A 152 6.95 11.33 4.92
N ARG A 153 7.62 11.61 6.06
CA ARG A 153 7.02 11.47 7.41
C ARG A 153 5.90 12.49 7.66
N VAL A 154 6.06 13.73 7.21
CA VAL A 154 5.03 14.79 7.33
C VAL A 154 3.85 14.51 6.41
N PHE A 155 4.09 14.09 5.17
CA PHE A 155 3.04 13.66 4.23
C PHE A 155 2.30 12.41 4.75
N GLY A 156 3.03 11.42 5.26
CA GLY A 156 2.48 10.26 5.96
C GLY A 156 1.61 10.68 7.14
N SER A 157 2.03 11.67 7.94
CA SER A 157 1.24 12.19 9.07
C SER A 157 -0.02 12.96 8.64
N ARG A 158 0.00 13.65 7.49
CA ARG A 158 -1.15 14.41 6.96
C ARG A 158 -2.18 13.50 6.28
N ILE A 159 -1.76 12.47 5.55
CA ILE A 159 -2.65 11.45 4.97
C ILE A 159 -3.17 10.52 6.09
N ALA A 160 -2.33 10.19 7.07
CA ALA A 160 -2.79 9.58 8.31
C ALA A 160 -3.77 10.46 9.09
N GLY A 161 -3.88 11.76 8.80
CA GLY A 161 -4.93 12.62 9.38
C GLY A 161 -6.34 12.06 9.16
N GLY A 162 -6.63 11.50 7.98
CA GLY A 162 -7.94 10.90 7.66
C GLY A 162 -8.18 9.52 8.30
N VAL A 163 -7.11 8.78 8.64
CA VAL A 163 -7.16 7.48 9.32
C VAL A 163 -7.17 7.67 10.85
N SER A 164 -6.36 8.61 11.34
CA SER A 164 -6.29 9.04 12.75
C SER A 164 -7.58 9.71 13.18
N GLN A 165 -8.25 10.49 12.32
CA GLN A 165 -9.59 11.02 12.63
C GLN A 165 -10.62 9.89 12.78
N ARG A 166 -10.57 8.84 11.96
CA ARG A 166 -11.48 7.69 12.08
C ARG A 166 -11.18 6.85 13.33
N LEU A 167 -9.91 6.68 13.68
CA LEU A 167 -9.49 6.00 14.92
C LEU A 167 -9.81 6.83 16.17
N ALA A 168 -9.51 8.14 16.16
CA ALA A 168 -9.86 9.07 17.22
C ALA A 168 -11.38 9.18 17.40
N ALA A 169 -12.15 9.27 16.32
CA ALA A 169 -13.62 9.24 16.37
C ALA A 169 -14.15 7.92 16.96
N ARG A 170 -13.52 6.77 16.65
CA ARG A 170 -13.88 5.48 17.23
C ARG A 170 -13.56 5.41 18.73
N LEU A 171 -12.42 5.92 19.16
CA LEU A 171 -12.05 6.00 20.59
C LEU A 171 -12.99 6.97 21.34
N LEU A 172 -13.30 8.12 20.77
CA LEU A 172 -14.27 9.07 21.33
C LEU A 172 -15.68 8.46 21.41
N GLN A 173 -16.13 7.71 20.40
CA GLN A 173 -17.40 6.98 20.45
C GLN A 173 -17.42 5.86 21.48
N GLN A 174 -16.28 5.23 21.77
CA GLN A 174 -16.17 4.23 22.84
C GLN A 174 -16.23 4.88 24.23
N LEU A 175 -15.61 6.05 24.40
CA LEU A 175 -15.61 6.78 25.67
C LEU A 175 -16.94 7.48 25.98
N LEU A 176 -17.67 7.92 24.95
CA LEU A 176 -18.93 8.67 25.10
C LEU A 176 -20.19 7.78 25.13
N ARG A 177 -20.05 6.45 25.07
CA ARG A 177 -21.19 5.52 25.14
C ARG A 177 -21.68 5.40 26.59
N ILE A 178 -22.45 6.38 27.02
CA ILE A 178 -23.26 6.36 28.24
C ILE A 178 -24.33 5.26 28.04
N PRO A 179 -24.50 4.31 28.98
CA PRO A 179 -25.58 3.32 28.87
C PRO A 179 -26.93 4.03 28.94
N PRO A 180 -27.96 3.60 28.17
CA PRO A 180 -29.30 4.13 28.36
C PRO A 180 -29.74 3.88 29.81
N ALA A 181 -30.22 4.94 30.47
CA ALA A 181 -30.72 4.87 31.84
C ALA A 181 -31.79 3.76 31.97
N PRO A 182 -31.82 3.02 33.08
CA PRO A 182 -32.84 2.01 33.30
C PRO A 182 -34.22 2.69 33.34
N VAL A 183 -35.13 2.21 32.49
CA VAL A 183 -36.55 2.59 32.50
C VAL A 183 -37.12 2.14 33.85
N PRO A 184 -37.61 3.05 34.73
CA PRO A 184 -38.21 2.65 35.98
C PRO A 184 -39.51 1.90 35.71
N GLY A 185 -39.73 0.84 36.50
CA GLY A 185 -40.76 -0.17 36.30
C GLY A 185 -42.17 0.35 36.08
N SER A 186 -42.88 -0.39 35.25
CA SER A 186 -44.33 -0.55 35.31
C SER A 186 -44.72 -1.17 36.65
N SER A 187 -45.43 -0.40 37.47
CA SER A 187 -46.38 -0.86 38.49
C SER A 187 -47.42 0.23 38.68
#